data_AF-A0A653V4A5-F1
#
_entry.id   AF-A0A653V4A5-F1
#
_cell.length_a   1.000
_cell.length_b   1.000
_cell.length_c   1.000
_cell.angle_alpha   90.00
_cell.angle_beta   90.00
_cell.angle_gamma   90.00
#
_symmetry.space_group_name_H-M   'P 1'
#
loop_
_entity.id
_entity.type
_entity.pdbx_description
1 polymer ?
#
loop_
_entity_poly.entity_id
_entity_poly.type
_entity_poly.pdbx_seq_one_letter_code
_entity_poly.pdbx_strand_id
1 'polypeptide(L)'
;MTTPSPWHLYLLECRNGSWYAGITNDLDARFAAHAAGRGAKYTRGNPPVRILASRGYPDRASASRAEWQLKRQPRARKLAWLQAPTSTLEIRAGGLDDPRVIALLQAHLAAMALHSPPESIHALDLSGLRAPGVSFWGAWHGDALAGCGALKDLGDRHGELKSMRTDAAHLRQGVAATMLAHLMATARAQGWRRLSLETGTAAAFAPAHALYARHGFEPCGPFGDYVDDPFSTFMTRTLDD
;
A
#
# COMPACT_ATOMS: atom_id res chain seq x y z
N MET A 1 -34.13 -5.42 -3.56
CA MET A 1 -33.08 -4.56 -2.95
C MET A 1 -32.29 -3.96 -4.10
N THR A 2 -32.32 -2.65 -4.28
CA THR A 2 -31.57 -1.94 -5.33
C THR A 2 -30.08 -1.93 -4.95
N THR A 3 -29.23 -2.52 -5.79
CA THR A 3 -27.78 -2.42 -5.63
C THR A 3 -27.39 -0.93 -5.71
N PRO A 4 -26.67 -0.36 -4.73
CA PRO A 4 -26.28 1.03 -4.78
C PRO A 4 -25.41 1.28 -6.03
N SER A 5 -25.72 2.34 -6.78
CA SER A 5 -24.94 2.71 -7.97
C SER A 5 -23.49 3.01 -7.58
N PRO A 6 -22.51 2.48 -8.31
CA PRO A 6 -21.11 2.71 -8.01
C PRO A 6 -20.72 4.18 -8.19
N TRP A 7 -19.70 4.61 -7.45
CA TRP A 7 -19.06 5.90 -7.70
C TRP A 7 -18.07 5.76 -8.85
N HIS A 8 -18.14 6.63 -9.84
CA HIS A 8 -17.22 6.70 -10.96
C HIS A 8 -16.15 7.76 -10.73
N LEU A 9 -14.89 7.38 -10.91
CA LEU A 9 -13.82 8.31 -11.30
C LEU A 9 -13.84 8.44 -12.81
N TYR A 10 -13.77 9.66 -13.32
CA TYR A 10 -13.76 9.93 -14.75
C TYR A 10 -12.66 10.90 -15.14
N LEU A 11 -12.26 10.81 -16.40
CA LEU A 11 -11.32 11.72 -17.05
C LEU A 11 -12.00 12.29 -18.31
N LEU A 12 -12.05 13.61 -18.42
CA LEU A 12 -12.64 14.33 -19.56
C LEU A 12 -11.55 14.99 -20.38
N GLU A 13 -11.77 15.10 -21.68
CA GLU A 13 -11.04 16.02 -22.54
C GLU A 13 -11.82 17.35 -22.62
N CYS A 14 -11.16 18.45 -22.27
CA CYS A 14 -11.70 19.80 -22.36
C CYS A 14 -11.40 20.41 -23.73
N ARG A 15 -12.21 21.41 -24.13
CA ARG A 15 -12.09 22.09 -25.44
C ARG A 15 -10.69 22.63 -25.76
N ASN A 16 -9.91 22.99 -24.74
CA ASN A 16 -8.54 23.46 -24.88
C ASN A 16 -7.48 22.32 -24.90
N GLY A 17 -7.90 21.07 -25.05
CA GLY A 17 -7.04 19.88 -25.01
C GLY A 17 -6.59 19.47 -23.60
N SER A 18 -6.94 20.22 -22.55
CA SER A 18 -6.61 19.84 -21.17
C SER A 18 -7.44 18.64 -20.71
N TRP A 19 -6.97 17.96 -19.67
CA TRP A 19 -7.69 16.85 -19.07
C TRP A 19 -8.21 17.20 -17.69
N TYR A 20 -9.49 16.93 -17.45
CA TYR A 20 -10.15 17.16 -16.17
C TYR A 20 -10.52 15.83 -15.52
N ALA A 21 -10.13 15.65 -14.25
CA ALA A 21 -10.51 14.47 -13.46
C ALA A 21 -11.56 14.85 -12.42
N GLY A 22 -12.54 13.98 -12.20
CA GLY A 22 -13.57 14.15 -11.17
C GLY A 22 -14.22 12.84 -10.78
N ILE A 23 -15.06 12.87 -9.74
CA ILE A 23 -15.86 11.72 -9.30
C ILE A 23 -17.36 12.05 -9.28
N THR A 24 -18.20 11.04 -9.47
CA THR A 24 -19.66 11.17 -9.41
C THR A 24 -20.32 9.79 -9.27
N ASN A 25 -21.54 9.72 -8.74
CA ASN A 25 -22.39 8.53 -8.78
C ASN A 25 -23.30 8.46 -10.02
N ASP A 26 -23.27 9.49 -10.88
CA ASP A 26 -24.01 9.56 -12.14
C ASP A 26 -23.15 10.24 -13.21
N LEU A 27 -22.45 9.42 -14.01
CA LEU A 27 -21.46 9.90 -14.97
C LEU A 27 -22.10 10.73 -16.09
N ASP A 28 -23.23 10.29 -16.61
CA ASP A 28 -23.90 10.91 -17.75
C ASP A 28 -24.50 12.25 -17.37
N ALA A 29 -25.22 12.32 -16.24
CA ALA A 29 -25.76 13.58 -15.73
C ALA A 29 -24.63 14.56 -15.40
N ARG A 30 -23.52 14.07 -14.85
CA ARG A 30 -22.36 14.92 -14.53
C ARG A 30 -21.69 15.46 -15.78
N PHE A 31 -21.50 14.64 -16.80
CA PHE A 31 -20.93 15.07 -18.08
C PHE A 31 -21.82 16.12 -18.75
N ALA A 32 -23.14 15.87 -18.82
CA ALA A 32 -24.11 16.82 -19.38
C ALA A 32 -24.11 18.17 -18.65
N ALA A 33 -24.02 18.15 -17.31
CA ALA A 33 -23.91 19.38 -16.52
C ALA A 33 -22.63 20.17 -16.82
N HIS A 34 -21.48 19.50 -16.99
CA HIS A 34 -20.24 20.17 -17.39
C HIS A 34 -20.33 20.75 -18.80
N ALA A 35 -20.85 19.97 -19.76
CA ALA A 35 -21.01 20.41 -21.15
C ALA A 35 -21.93 21.63 -21.28
N ALA A 36 -22.98 21.70 -20.46
CA ALA A 36 -23.93 22.82 -20.40
C ALA A 36 -23.44 24.03 -19.57
N GLY A 37 -22.18 24.05 -19.11
CA GLY A 37 -21.65 25.17 -18.33
C GLY A 37 -22.22 25.28 -16.91
N ARG A 38 -22.78 24.19 -16.36
CA ARG A 38 -23.26 24.07 -14.96
C ARG A 38 -22.29 23.25 -14.08
N GLY A 39 -21.09 23.01 -14.59
CA GLY A 39 -20.04 22.23 -13.96
C GLY A 39 -19.19 22.97 -12.93
N ALA A 40 -18.05 22.35 -12.62
CA ALA A 40 -17.00 22.96 -11.80
C ALA A 40 -16.50 24.28 -12.42
N LYS A 41 -15.94 25.18 -11.59
CA LYS A 41 -15.40 26.48 -12.07
C LYS A 41 -14.50 26.33 -13.31
N TYR A 42 -13.63 25.32 -13.31
CA TYR A 42 -12.73 25.04 -14.43
C TYR A 42 -13.47 24.65 -15.71
N THR A 43 -14.37 23.67 -15.64
CA THR A 43 -15.10 23.13 -16.80
C THR A 43 -16.15 24.10 -17.34
N ARG A 44 -16.61 25.06 -16.54
CA ARG A 44 -17.43 26.18 -17.05
C ARG A 44 -16.67 27.06 -18.04
N GLY A 45 -15.40 27.37 -17.74
CA GLY A 45 -14.53 28.12 -18.65
C GLY A 45 -13.95 27.26 -19.79
N ASN A 46 -13.85 25.94 -19.59
CA ASN A 46 -13.34 24.98 -20.56
C ASN A 46 -14.26 23.76 -20.67
N PRO A 47 -15.41 23.88 -21.37
CA PRO A 47 -16.38 22.80 -21.45
C PRO A 47 -15.75 21.50 -21.99
N PRO A 48 -16.07 20.33 -21.41
CA PRO A 48 -15.59 19.06 -21.92
C PRO A 48 -16.20 18.75 -23.29
N VAL A 49 -15.43 18.08 -24.15
CA VAL A 49 -15.85 17.62 -25.47
C VAL A 49 -16.15 16.12 -25.50
N ARG A 50 -15.49 15.32 -24.64
CA ARG A 50 -15.77 13.90 -24.48
C ARG A 50 -15.26 13.34 -23.15
N ILE A 51 -15.80 12.18 -22.77
CA ILE A 51 -15.25 11.33 -21.72
C ILE A 51 -14.11 10.51 -22.33
N LEU A 52 -12.93 10.54 -21.73
CA LEU A 52 -11.78 9.74 -22.14
C LEU A 52 -11.81 8.33 -21.55
N ALA A 53 -12.13 8.24 -20.26
CA ALA A 53 -12.27 6.99 -19.53
C ALA A 53 -13.03 7.22 -18.22
N SER A 54 -13.61 6.15 -17.69
CA SER A 54 -14.13 6.12 -16.32
C SER A 54 -13.89 4.75 -15.67
N ARG A 55 -13.87 4.71 -14.34
CA ARG A 55 -13.75 3.49 -13.55
C ARG A 55 -14.69 3.55 -12.35
N GLY A 56 -15.44 2.47 -12.12
CA GLY A 56 -16.35 2.32 -10.99
C GLY A 56 -15.63 1.94 -9.69
N TYR A 57 -16.17 2.41 -8.58
CA TYR A 57 -15.72 2.18 -7.20
C TYR A 57 -16.94 1.93 -6.32
N PRO A 58 -16.78 1.13 -5.24
CA PRO A 58 -17.91 0.77 -4.38
C PRO A 58 -18.49 1.98 -3.64
N ASP A 59 -17.69 3.01 -3.37
CA ASP A 59 -18.11 4.16 -2.57
C ASP A 59 -17.36 5.46 -2.92
N ARG A 60 -17.86 6.59 -2.38
CA ARG A 60 -17.26 7.91 -2.58
C ARG A 60 -15.82 7.99 -2.06
N ALA A 61 -15.51 7.28 -0.99
CA ALA A 61 -14.22 7.38 -0.31
C ALA A 61 -13.11 6.74 -1.17
N SER A 62 -13.36 5.54 -1.69
CA SER A 62 -12.51 4.83 -2.64
C SER A 62 -12.36 5.59 -3.97
N ALA A 63 -13.45 6.15 -4.52
CA ALA A 63 -13.37 7.01 -5.70
C ALA A 63 -12.53 8.28 -5.45
N SER A 64 -12.70 8.95 -4.30
CA SER A 64 -11.92 10.14 -3.92
C SER A 64 -10.42 9.83 -3.78
N ARG A 65 -10.08 8.69 -3.16
CA ARG A 65 -8.68 8.23 -3.04
C ARG A 65 -8.06 7.97 -4.40
N ALA A 66 -8.80 7.33 -5.29
CA ALA A 66 -8.36 7.08 -6.66
C ALA A 66 -8.21 8.37 -7.48
N GLU A 67 -9.12 9.34 -7.32
CA GLU A 67 -9.02 10.65 -7.96
C GLU A 67 -7.73 11.36 -7.56
N TRP A 68 -7.38 11.32 -6.27
CA TRP A 68 -6.13 11.87 -5.77
C TRP A 68 -4.90 11.17 -6.39
N GLN A 69 -4.94 9.85 -6.53
CA GLN A 69 -3.85 9.08 -7.16
C GLN A 69 -3.69 9.46 -8.64
N LEU A 70 -4.79 9.47 -9.39
CA LEU A 70 -4.82 9.87 -10.80
C LEU A 70 -4.30 11.31 -10.99
N LYS A 71 -4.60 12.22 -10.06
CA LYS A 71 -4.09 13.61 -10.10
C LYS A 71 -2.57 13.68 -10.03
N ARG A 72 -1.91 12.75 -9.34
CA ARG A 72 -0.44 12.67 -9.20
C ARG A 72 0.27 11.92 -10.32
N GLN A 73 -0.45 11.22 -11.18
CA GLN A 73 0.15 10.59 -12.35
C GLN A 73 0.58 11.64 -13.39
N PRO A 74 1.69 11.44 -14.11
CA PRO A 74 1.99 12.23 -15.31
C PRO A 74 0.86 12.10 -16.33
N ARG A 75 0.58 13.16 -17.10
CA ARG A 75 -0.52 13.16 -18.12
C ARG A 75 -0.48 11.92 -19.01
N ALA A 76 0.71 11.56 -19.51
CA ALA A 76 0.92 10.41 -20.38
C ALA A 76 0.47 9.06 -19.76
N ARG A 77 0.44 8.94 -18.42
CA ARG A 77 0.05 7.70 -17.72
C ARG A 77 -1.39 7.70 -17.22
N LYS A 78 -2.08 8.85 -17.19
CA LYS A 78 -3.42 8.97 -16.58
C LYS A 78 -4.46 8.07 -17.24
N LEU A 79 -4.47 8.01 -18.57
CA LEU A 79 -5.44 7.22 -19.31
C LEU A 79 -5.25 5.72 -19.05
N ALA A 80 -4.01 5.23 -19.23
CA ALA A 80 -3.66 3.84 -18.94
C ALA A 80 -3.93 3.46 -17.47
N TRP A 81 -3.60 4.35 -16.52
CA TRP A 81 -3.86 4.11 -15.10
C TRP A 81 -5.36 3.95 -14.78
N LEU A 82 -6.21 4.76 -15.42
CA LEU A 82 -7.65 4.74 -15.20
C LEU A 82 -8.33 3.55 -15.88
N GLN A 83 -7.83 3.16 -17.06
CA GLN A 83 -8.32 2.02 -17.83
C GLN A 83 -7.78 0.68 -17.35
N ALA A 84 -6.66 0.68 -16.61
CA ALA A 84 -6.12 -0.52 -16.03
C ALA A 84 -7.22 -1.21 -15.20
N PRO A 85 -7.44 -2.53 -15.40
CA PRO A 85 -8.40 -3.27 -14.61
C PRO A 85 -8.05 -3.11 -13.13
N THR A 86 -9.08 -3.05 -12.28
CA THR A 86 -8.88 -3.13 -10.84
C THR A 86 -8.40 -4.56 -10.55
N SER A 87 -7.10 -4.79 -10.61
CA SER A 87 -6.52 -6.06 -10.21
C SER A 87 -6.65 -6.18 -8.71
N THR A 88 -7.21 -7.30 -8.25
CA THR A 88 -7.21 -7.65 -6.82
C THR A 88 -5.76 -7.71 -6.32
N LEU A 89 -5.54 -7.28 -5.07
CA LEU A 89 -4.24 -7.44 -4.45
C LEU A 89 -4.05 -8.92 -4.08
N GLU A 90 -3.05 -9.55 -4.66
CA GLU A 90 -2.70 -10.95 -4.42
C GLU A 90 -1.43 -11.05 -3.59
N ILE A 91 -1.44 -11.86 -2.54
CA ILE A 91 -0.25 -12.16 -1.75
C ILE A 91 0.33 -13.48 -2.24
N ARG A 92 1.58 -13.46 -2.71
CA ARG A 92 2.28 -14.62 -3.28
C ARG A 92 3.52 -14.92 -2.45
N ALA A 93 3.70 -16.18 -2.07
CA ALA A 93 4.89 -16.62 -1.35
C ALA A 93 6.13 -16.61 -2.26
N GLY A 94 7.30 -16.25 -1.71
CA GLY A 94 8.57 -16.21 -2.44
C GLY A 94 8.76 -14.96 -3.31
N GLY A 95 9.58 -15.08 -4.35
CA GLY A 95 9.92 -14.00 -5.27
C GLY A 95 11.19 -13.22 -4.91
N LEU A 96 12.05 -13.76 -4.04
CA LEU A 96 13.34 -13.14 -3.68
C LEU A 96 14.39 -13.18 -4.81
N ASP A 97 14.06 -13.80 -5.93
CA ASP A 97 14.78 -13.80 -7.21
C ASP A 97 14.17 -12.84 -8.24
N ASP A 98 12.97 -12.31 -7.98
CA ASP A 98 12.30 -11.39 -8.88
C ASP A 98 12.99 -10.00 -8.84
N PRO A 99 13.39 -9.43 -9.98
CA PRO A 99 14.08 -8.15 -10.03
C PRO A 99 13.25 -7.00 -9.43
N ARG A 100 11.91 -7.06 -9.47
CA ARG A 100 11.03 -6.03 -8.90
C ARG A 100 11.05 -6.08 -7.37
N VAL A 101 11.10 -7.29 -6.80
CA VAL A 101 11.22 -7.49 -5.35
C VAL A 101 12.60 -7.04 -4.89
N ILE A 102 13.66 -7.44 -5.60
CA ILE A 102 15.03 -7.01 -5.32
C ILE A 102 15.13 -5.48 -5.33
N ALA A 103 14.58 -4.82 -6.35
CA ALA A 103 14.58 -3.37 -6.45
C ALA A 103 13.83 -2.69 -5.29
N LEU A 104 12.67 -3.23 -4.88
CA LEU A 104 11.91 -2.71 -3.73
C LEU A 104 12.72 -2.82 -2.43
N LEU A 105 13.39 -3.95 -2.19
CA LEU A 105 14.22 -4.17 -1.01
C LEU A 105 15.46 -3.27 -1.00
N GLN A 106 16.13 -3.11 -2.15
CA GLN A 106 17.30 -2.24 -2.28
C GLN A 106 16.94 -0.75 -2.09
N ALA A 107 15.85 -0.29 -2.68
CA ALA A 107 15.37 1.09 -2.50
C ALA A 107 15.07 1.40 -1.03
N HIS A 108 14.58 0.40 -0.30
CA HIS A 108 14.32 0.53 1.13
C HIS A 108 15.61 0.64 1.96
N LEU A 109 16.61 -0.21 1.71
CA LEU A 109 17.90 -0.14 2.41
C LEU A 109 18.57 1.23 2.19
N ALA A 110 18.55 1.74 0.95
CA ALA A 110 19.05 3.07 0.63
C ALA A 110 18.30 4.18 1.41
N ALA A 111 16.99 4.04 1.59
CA ALA A 111 16.20 5.00 2.36
C ALA A 111 16.49 4.93 3.87
N MET A 112 16.79 3.76 4.44
CA MET A 112 17.16 3.64 5.86
C MET A 112 18.52 4.25 6.15
N ALA A 113 19.51 4.07 5.26
CA ALA A 113 20.84 4.65 5.40
C ALA A 113 20.85 6.19 5.48
N LEU A 114 19.74 6.85 5.09
CA LEU A 114 19.58 8.31 5.25
C LEU A 114 19.12 8.73 6.66
N HIS A 115 18.55 7.81 7.45
CA HIS A 115 17.86 8.12 8.71
C HIS A 115 18.47 7.45 9.94
N SER A 116 19.33 6.45 9.75
CA SER A 116 19.96 5.68 10.82
C SER A 116 21.40 5.34 10.43
N PRO A 117 22.34 5.29 11.39
CA PRO A 117 23.69 4.85 11.10
C PRO A 117 23.70 3.35 10.74
N PRO A 118 24.70 2.85 9.98
CA PRO A 118 24.72 1.47 9.47
C PRO A 118 24.53 0.39 10.56
N GLU A 119 25.07 0.62 11.75
CA GLU A 119 24.97 -0.26 12.91
C GLU A 119 23.54 -0.43 13.46
N SER A 120 22.63 0.50 13.17
CA SER A 120 21.22 0.44 13.58
C SER A 120 20.27 0.01 12.43
N ILE A 121 20.81 -0.44 11.29
CA ILE A 121 20.00 -0.94 10.18
C ILE A 121 19.80 -2.45 10.35
N HIS A 122 18.68 -2.84 10.95
CA HIS A 122 18.32 -4.25 11.17
C HIS A 122 17.49 -4.87 10.03
N ALA A 123 17.36 -4.18 8.91
CA ALA A 123 16.73 -4.73 7.72
C ALA A 123 17.57 -5.89 7.19
N LEU A 124 16.98 -7.09 7.11
CA LEU A 124 17.62 -8.22 6.47
C LEU A 124 17.90 -7.88 4.99
N ASP A 125 19.14 -8.09 4.58
CA ASP A 125 19.46 -8.12 3.16
C ASP A 125 18.84 -9.36 2.50
N LEU A 126 19.05 -9.50 1.19
CA LEU A 126 18.53 -10.65 0.44
C LEU A 126 19.02 -12.00 1.00
N SER A 127 20.20 -12.04 1.64
CA SER A 127 20.75 -13.26 2.22
C SER A 127 20.01 -13.64 3.51
N GLY A 128 19.75 -12.65 4.37
CA GLY A 128 18.97 -12.82 5.59
C GLY A 128 17.53 -13.26 5.32
N LEU A 129 16.93 -12.77 4.22
CA LEU A 129 15.59 -13.19 3.80
C LEU A 129 15.53 -14.61 3.20
N ARG A 130 16.68 -15.18 2.81
CA ARG A 130 16.81 -16.57 2.34
C ARG A 130 17.21 -17.55 3.44
N ALA A 131 17.41 -17.07 4.67
CA ALA A 131 17.80 -17.91 5.79
C ALA A 131 16.71 -18.95 6.14
N PRO A 132 17.10 -20.15 6.62
CA PRO A 132 16.14 -21.11 7.17
C PRO A 132 15.27 -20.46 8.27
N GLY A 133 13.99 -20.81 8.29
CA GLY A 133 13.03 -20.24 9.25
C GLY A 133 12.48 -18.86 8.86
N VAL A 134 12.88 -18.30 7.71
CA VAL A 134 12.29 -17.09 7.15
C VAL A 134 11.34 -17.43 6.00
N SER A 135 10.12 -16.92 6.07
CA SER A 135 9.13 -16.97 5.00
C SER A 135 8.89 -15.57 4.46
N PHE A 136 8.81 -15.42 3.14
CA PHE A 136 8.67 -14.13 2.47
C PHE A 136 7.47 -14.13 1.52
N TRP A 137 6.80 -12.98 1.40
CA TRP A 137 5.70 -12.76 0.47
C TRP A 137 5.80 -11.43 -0.26
N GLY A 138 5.47 -11.43 -1.55
CA GLY A 138 5.19 -10.24 -2.34
C GLY A 138 3.68 -9.98 -2.44
N ALA A 139 3.27 -8.71 -2.42
CA ALA A 139 1.92 -8.26 -2.70
C ALA A 139 1.84 -7.70 -4.12
N TRP A 140 0.90 -8.18 -4.93
CA TRP A 140 0.85 -7.93 -6.37
C TRP A 140 -0.51 -7.44 -6.83
N HIS A 141 -0.50 -6.48 -7.74
CA HIS A 141 -1.64 -6.06 -8.54
C HIS A 141 -1.42 -6.55 -9.98
N GLY A 142 -1.91 -7.75 -10.29
CA GLY A 142 -1.53 -8.45 -11.51
C GLY A 142 -0.03 -8.74 -11.51
N ASP A 143 0.73 -8.08 -12.40
CA ASP A 143 2.19 -8.17 -12.48
C ASP A 143 2.92 -7.00 -11.81
N ALA A 144 2.19 -6.01 -11.28
CA ALA A 144 2.78 -4.88 -10.58
C ALA A 144 3.03 -5.24 -9.11
N LEU A 145 4.29 -5.20 -8.68
CA LEU A 145 4.63 -5.37 -7.26
C LEU A 145 4.15 -4.13 -6.47
N ALA A 146 3.27 -4.36 -5.51
CA ALA A 146 2.68 -3.34 -4.67
C ALA A 146 3.33 -3.26 -3.29
N GLY A 147 3.97 -4.34 -2.82
CA GLY A 147 4.64 -4.38 -1.53
C GLY A 147 5.22 -5.76 -1.21
N CYS A 148 5.79 -5.91 -0.02
CA CYS A 148 6.30 -7.19 0.48
C CYS A 148 6.21 -7.27 2.00
N GLY A 149 6.44 -8.46 2.55
CA GLY A 149 6.53 -8.73 3.99
C GLY A 149 7.15 -10.10 4.25
N ALA A 150 7.72 -10.27 5.44
CA ALA A 150 8.38 -11.51 5.85
C ALA A 150 8.00 -11.88 7.28
N LEU A 151 8.09 -13.18 7.58
CA LEU A 151 8.01 -13.75 8.91
C LEU A 151 9.29 -14.54 9.18
N LYS A 152 9.87 -14.38 10.37
CA LYS A 152 10.97 -15.20 10.88
C LYS A 152 10.48 -15.97 12.10
N ASP A 153 10.70 -17.28 12.13
CA ASP A 153 10.47 -18.11 13.31
C ASP A 153 11.57 -17.83 14.36
N LEU A 154 11.17 -17.51 15.59
CA LEU A 154 12.08 -17.31 16.71
C LEU A 154 12.07 -18.50 17.69
N GLY A 155 11.29 -19.55 17.41
CA GLY A 155 11.03 -20.64 18.35
C GLY A 155 9.93 -20.30 19.35
N ASP A 156 9.59 -21.25 20.22
CA ASP A 156 8.62 -21.07 21.33
C ASP A 156 7.28 -20.45 20.93
N ARG A 157 6.79 -20.77 19.72
CA ARG A 157 5.54 -20.21 19.15
C ARG A 157 5.59 -18.69 19.03
N HIS A 158 6.77 -18.11 18.85
CA HIS A 158 7.01 -16.69 18.68
C HIS A 158 7.57 -16.42 17.28
N GLY A 159 6.88 -15.56 16.54
CA GLY A 159 7.36 -15.06 15.27
C GLY A 159 7.80 -13.62 15.31
N GLU A 160 8.63 -13.26 14.35
CA GLU A 160 8.97 -11.89 14.03
C GLU A 160 8.42 -11.48 12.66
N LEU A 161 7.71 -10.36 12.61
CA LEU A 161 7.36 -9.69 11.36
C LEU A 161 8.51 -8.78 10.94
N LYS A 162 9.00 -8.97 9.71
CA LYS A 162 10.13 -8.21 9.15
C LYS A 162 9.86 -7.77 7.72
N SER A 163 10.69 -6.85 7.23
CA SER A 163 10.77 -6.45 5.82
C SER A 163 9.42 -6.09 5.18
N MET A 164 8.48 -5.56 5.97
CA MET A 164 7.17 -5.15 5.48
C MET A 164 7.24 -3.77 4.84
N ARG A 165 6.99 -3.70 3.52
CA ARG A 165 7.10 -2.47 2.73
C ARG A 165 5.96 -2.36 1.72
N THR A 166 5.60 -1.12 1.41
CA THR A 166 4.67 -0.80 0.31
C THR A 166 5.42 0.04 -0.70
N ASP A 167 5.31 -0.35 -1.96
CA ASP A 167 5.86 0.42 -3.08
C ASP A 167 5.26 1.83 -3.10
N ALA A 168 6.08 2.84 -3.40
CA ALA A 168 5.68 4.24 -3.35
C ALA A 168 4.51 4.57 -4.29
N ALA A 169 4.39 3.86 -5.42
CA ALA A 169 3.28 4.02 -6.37
C ALA A 169 1.98 3.40 -5.86
N HIS A 170 2.05 2.55 -4.83
CA HIS A 170 0.93 1.78 -4.27
C HIS A 170 0.53 2.22 -2.85
N LEU A 171 1.06 3.34 -2.36
CA LEU A 171 0.70 3.89 -1.06
C LEU A 171 -0.80 4.23 -0.95
N ARG A 172 -1.36 3.97 0.23
CA ARG A 172 -2.76 4.25 0.61
C ARG A 172 -3.78 3.49 -0.25
N GLN A 173 -3.39 2.32 -0.76
CA GLN A 173 -4.26 1.36 -1.45
C GLN A 173 -4.61 0.15 -0.58
N GLY A 174 -4.24 0.15 0.71
CA GLY A 174 -4.51 -0.94 1.64
C GLY A 174 -3.44 -2.04 1.67
N VAL A 175 -2.40 -1.95 0.82
CA VAL A 175 -1.34 -2.97 0.70
C VAL A 175 -0.75 -3.40 2.05
N ALA A 176 -0.29 -2.45 2.86
CA ALA A 176 0.32 -2.76 4.16
C ALA A 176 -0.66 -3.45 5.12
N ALA A 177 -1.93 -3.03 5.13
CA ALA A 177 -2.95 -3.66 5.98
C ALA A 177 -3.29 -5.07 5.51
N THR A 178 -3.41 -5.29 4.20
CA THR A 178 -3.63 -6.62 3.62
C THR A 178 -2.45 -7.55 3.88
N MET A 179 -1.21 -7.06 3.69
CA MET A 179 0.00 -7.82 4.01
C MET A 179 0.05 -8.17 5.50
N LEU A 180 -0.15 -7.20 6.40
CA LEU A 180 -0.14 -7.45 7.84
C LEU A 180 -1.20 -8.48 8.26
N ALA A 181 -2.42 -8.37 7.73
CA ALA A 181 -3.49 -9.34 7.99
C ALA A 181 -3.10 -10.75 7.50
N HIS A 182 -2.50 -10.86 6.31
CA HIS A 182 -1.98 -12.13 5.77
C HIS A 182 -0.89 -12.74 6.65
N LEU A 183 0.08 -11.93 7.09
CA LEU A 183 1.18 -12.40 7.95
C LEU A 183 0.65 -12.87 9.32
N MET A 184 -0.28 -12.13 9.92
CA MET A 184 -0.91 -12.55 11.18
C MET A 184 -1.74 -13.83 11.03
N ALA A 185 -2.47 -14.00 9.93
CA ALA A 185 -3.21 -15.23 9.65
C ALA A 185 -2.25 -16.42 9.44
N THR A 186 -1.15 -16.19 8.73
CA THR A 186 -0.10 -17.20 8.53
C THR A 186 0.54 -17.61 9.85
N ALA A 187 0.89 -16.66 10.71
CA ALA A 187 1.44 -16.92 12.05
C ALA A 187 0.48 -17.78 12.91
N ARG A 188 -0.81 -17.44 12.91
CA ARG A 188 -1.84 -18.27 13.60
C ARG A 188 -1.90 -19.69 13.04
N ALA A 189 -1.91 -19.84 11.72
CA ALA A 189 -1.94 -21.15 11.06
C ALA A 189 -0.69 -22.00 11.39
N GLN A 190 0.44 -21.37 11.69
CA GLN A 190 1.67 -22.02 12.17
C GLN A 190 1.67 -22.31 13.68
N GLY A 191 0.58 -21.98 14.39
CA GLY A 191 0.44 -22.20 15.83
C GLY A 191 1.23 -21.21 16.70
N TRP A 192 1.66 -20.08 16.12
CA TRP A 192 2.33 -19.03 16.87
C TRP A 192 1.33 -18.27 17.76
N ARG A 193 1.76 -17.97 18.99
CA ARG A 193 0.98 -17.25 20.00
C ARG A 193 1.43 -15.80 20.18
N ARG A 194 2.60 -15.46 19.65
CA ARG A 194 3.15 -14.11 19.73
C ARG A 194 3.74 -13.70 18.39
N LEU A 195 3.47 -12.48 17.97
CA LEU A 195 4.16 -11.84 16.86
C LEU A 195 4.77 -10.52 17.32
N SER A 196 6.05 -10.33 17.08
CA SER A 196 6.76 -9.09 17.40
C SER A 196 7.40 -8.48 16.16
N LEU A 197 7.74 -7.20 16.24
CA LEU A 197 8.42 -6.48 15.17
C LEU A 197 9.34 -5.42 15.75
N GLU A 198 10.40 -5.13 15.02
CA GLU A 198 11.23 -3.95 15.18
C GLU A 198 10.87 -2.93 14.08
N THR A 199 10.89 -1.65 14.43
CA THR A 199 10.73 -0.53 13.50
C THR A 199 11.46 0.70 14.01
N GLY A 200 11.84 1.60 13.10
CA GLY A 200 12.60 2.80 13.48
C GLY A 200 11.80 3.82 14.28
N THR A 201 12.48 4.63 15.10
CA THR A 201 11.86 5.66 15.96
C THR A 201 11.55 6.99 15.26
N ALA A 202 12.15 7.24 14.09
CA ALA A 202 12.01 8.51 13.38
C ALA A 202 10.55 8.83 12.99
N ALA A 203 10.21 10.13 12.86
CA ALA A 203 8.86 10.58 12.52
C ALA A 203 8.31 9.99 11.20
N ALA A 204 9.19 9.59 10.28
CA ALA A 204 8.84 8.90 9.04
C ALA A 204 8.13 7.53 9.28
N PHE A 205 8.35 6.90 10.44
CA PHE A 205 7.73 5.61 10.80
C PHE A 205 6.37 5.74 11.50
N ALA A 206 5.92 6.97 11.81
CA ALA A 206 4.62 7.18 12.45
C ALA A 206 3.43 6.51 11.73
N PRO A 207 3.35 6.46 10.38
CA PRO A 207 2.30 5.71 9.69
C PRO A 207 2.37 4.18 9.94
N ALA A 208 3.57 3.62 10.07
CA ALA A 208 3.76 2.20 10.39
C ALA A 208 3.33 1.92 11.83
N HIS A 209 3.73 2.74 12.79
CA HIS A 209 3.32 2.60 14.20
C HIS A 209 1.79 2.66 14.34
N ALA A 210 1.15 3.62 13.65
CA ALA A 210 -0.30 3.73 13.65
C ALA A 210 -0.99 2.52 13.00
N LEU A 211 -0.39 1.92 11.97
CA LEU A 211 -0.90 0.69 11.35
C LEU A 211 -0.84 -0.48 12.33
N TYR A 212 0.31 -0.71 12.96
CA TYR A 212 0.51 -1.80 13.91
C TYR A 212 -0.37 -1.65 15.15
N ALA A 213 -0.44 -0.45 15.73
CA ALA A 213 -1.32 -0.18 16.88
C ALA A 213 -2.81 -0.45 16.58
N ARG A 214 -3.29 -0.07 15.39
CA ARG A 214 -4.66 -0.40 14.94
C ARG A 214 -4.91 -1.90 14.80
N HIS A 215 -3.85 -2.68 14.61
CA HIS A 215 -3.89 -4.13 14.58
C HIS A 215 -3.45 -4.73 15.92
N GLY A 216 -3.59 -4.01 17.03
CA GLY A 216 -3.40 -4.55 18.39
C GLY A 216 -1.95 -4.89 18.74
N PHE A 217 -0.98 -4.29 18.06
CA PHE A 217 0.40 -4.32 18.54
C PHE A 217 0.61 -3.23 19.59
N GLU A 218 1.32 -3.59 20.65
CA GLU A 218 1.65 -2.71 21.76
C GLU A 218 3.17 -2.59 21.90
N PRO A 219 3.69 -1.45 22.38
CA PRO A 219 5.12 -1.31 22.65
C PRO A 219 5.64 -2.40 23.61
N CYS A 220 6.84 -2.92 23.34
CA CYS A 220 7.52 -3.87 24.21
C CYS A 220 9.02 -3.58 24.29
N GLY A 221 9.73 -4.32 25.13
CA GLY A 221 11.19 -4.33 25.12
C GLY A 221 11.77 -5.13 23.94
N PRO A 222 13.10 -5.18 23.82
CA PRO A 222 13.79 -6.01 22.84
C PRO A 222 13.42 -7.49 22.97
N PHE A 223 13.51 -8.23 21.86
CA PHE A 223 13.21 -9.66 21.81
C PHE A 223 14.18 -10.39 20.87
N GLY A 224 14.29 -11.71 21.00
CA GLY A 224 15.26 -12.49 20.23
C GLY A 224 16.67 -11.98 20.50
N ASP A 225 17.40 -11.63 19.43
CA ASP A 225 18.77 -11.13 19.50
C ASP A 225 18.87 -9.59 19.57
N TYR A 226 17.72 -8.88 19.62
CA TYR A 226 17.71 -7.43 19.69
C TYR A 226 18.16 -6.92 21.07
N VAL A 227 18.84 -5.79 21.05
CA VAL A 227 19.20 -4.99 22.23
C VAL A 227 18.52 -3.62 22.14
N ASP A 228 18.39 -2.92 23.26
CA ASP A 228 17.86 -1.56 23.25
C ASP A 228 18.76 -0.63 22.42
N ASP A 229 18.14 0.05 21.47
CA ASP A 229 18.78 0.98 20.54
C ASP A 229 17.88 2.23 20.39
N PRO A 230 18.40 3.46 20.54
CA PRO A 230 17.59 4.68 20.44
C PRO A 230 16.94 4.90 19.07
N PHE A 231 17.41 4.21 18.03
CA PHE A 231 16.84 4.27 16.68
C PHE A 231 15.78 3.20 16.43
N SER A 232 15.57 2.28 17.37
CA SER A 232 14.67 1.14 17.26
C SER A 232 13.55 1.23 18.28
N THR A 233 12.34 0.82 17.88
CA THR A 233 11.23 0.57 18.77
C THR A 233 10.63 -0.79 18.46
N PHE A 234 10.25 -1.50 19.52
CA PHE A 234 9.72 -2.85 19.43
C PHE A 234 8.24 -2.84 19.75
N MET A 235 7.48 -3.61 18.98
CA MET A 235 6.07 -3.82 19.25
C MET A 235 5.74 -5.31 19.22
N THR A 236 4.80 -5.73 20.05
CA THR A 236 4.37 -7.13 20.15
C THR A 236 2.86 -7.24 20.17
N ARG A 237 2.36 -8.38 19.72
CA ARG A 237 0.96 -8.75 19.81
C ARG A 237 0.83 -10.22 20.19
N THR A 238 -0.05 -10.50 21.15
CA THR A 238 -0.57 -11.86 21.37
C THR A 238 -1.54 -12.23 20.26
N LEU A 239 -1.32 -13.40 19.67
CA LEU A 239 -2.21 -14.00 18.70
C LEU A 239 -3.14 -14.93 19.48
N ASP A 240 -4.31 -14.41 19.85
CA ASP A 240 -5.37 -15.25 20.41
C ASP A 240 -5.83 -16.28 19.36
N ASP A 241 -6.22 -17.46 19.86
CA ASP A 241 -6.76 -18.59 19.09
C ASP A 241 -8.08 -18.22 18.38
#